data_AF-A0A1N3J8H3-F1
#
_entry.id   AF-A0A1N3J8H3-F1
#
_cell.length_a   1.000
_cell.length_b   1.000
_cell.length_c   1.000
_cell.angle_alpha   90.00
_cell.angle_beta   90.00
_cell.angle_gamma   90.00
#
_symmetry.space_group_name_H-M   'P 1'
#
loop_
_entity.id
_entity.type
_entity.pdbx_description
1 polymer ?
#
loop_
_entity_poly.entity_id
_entity_poly.type
_entity_poly.pdbx_seq_one_letter_code
_entity_poly.pdbx_strand_id
1 'polypeptide(L)'
;MTRGFEVFRATLERFATRPEIRQIHGGQRIHDVVVRAGDPLRVAVRGRAGVGVTSVIGALGLTLPADEGPGHALIEVPIAGADPEPLVADVDVVVFAEALKPEDRAVLEASIAPKVLILNKADLTDPGAARGPWTAAVSRCAEYRAETRVPTLPLSAHVPLVSLDDGMVEALKLMVENPADTSSVDAFVTCTHDVPVAMRQRILHELDLYPMGCAIGALRQVPSLAAPGLTSLLRDLSGIDAVVSAIREAIAQGWYRRMRVVLAELRKIGVTGVLPMQIDSFVNSDDVVVAAMRCAVDAATAAGIPVDLSDHPEDHRYRAERWQRFAEGPVNSTYAALGTDIARGSLRLWRRAGGRA
;
A
#
# COMPACT_ATOMS: atom_id res chain seq x y z
N MET A 1 -1.65 -7.98 6.59
CA MET A 1 -2.89 -8.13 7.38
C MET A 1 -2.67 -7.51 8.75
N THR A 2 -3.56 -6.61 9.19
CA THR A 2 -3.40 -5.75 10.38
C THR A 2 -4.07 -6.41 11.60
N ARG A 3 -3.39 -7.39 12.21
CA ARG A 3 -3.91 -8.15 13.36
C ARG A 3 -4.40 -7.26 14.51
N GLY A 4 -3.81 -6.08 14.68
CA GLY A 4 -4.22 -5.10 15.68
C GLY A 4 -5.64 -4.58 15.49
N PHE A 5 -6.05 -4.31 14.24
CA PHE A 5 -7.39 -3.76 13.98
C PHE A 5 -8.49 -4.80 14.25
N GLU A 6 -8.23 -6.08 13.95
CA GLU A 6 -9.16 -7.17 14.28
C GLU A 6 -9.39 -7.28 15.79
N VAL A 7 -8.33 -7.16 16.59
CA VAL A 7 -8.42 -7.17 18.05
C VAL A 7 -9.21 -5.95 18.56
N PHE A 8 -9.00 -4.79 17.95
CA PHE A 8 -9.76 -3.58 18.25
C PHE A 8 -11.25 -3.76 17.92
N ARG A 9 -11.56 -4.26 16.72
CA ARG A 9 -12.93 -4.51 16.26
C ARG A 9 -13.66 -5.50 17.18
N ALA A 10 -13.04 -6.63 17.53
CA ALA A 10 -13.63 -7.60 18.45
C ALA A 10 -13.93 -6.98 19.83
N THR A 11 -13.05 -6.08 20.30
CA THR A 11 -13.23 -5.36 21.56
C THR A 11 -14.38 -4.36 21.47
N LEU A 12 -14.51 -3.67 20.34
CA LEU A 12 -15.60 -2.74 20.03
C LEU A 12 -16.96 -3.44 19.91
N GLU A 13 -17.02 -4.58 19.23
CA GLU A 13 -18.23 -5.40 19.09
C GLU A 13 -18.73 -5.93 20.43
N ARG A 14 -17.82 -6.42 21.29
CA ARG A 14 -18.17 -6.84 22.65
C ARG A 14 -18.69 -5.68 23.50
N PHE A 15 -18.22 -4.47 23.29
CA PHE A 15 -18.74 -3.29 23.99
C PHE A 15 -20.14 -2.93 23.51
N ALA A 16 -20.37 -2.87 22.20
CA ALA A 16 -21.66 -2.49 21.63
C ALA A 16 -22.77 -3.52 21.89
N THR A 17 -22.44 -4.79 22.12
CA THR A 17 -23.41 -5.86 22.39
C THR A 17 -23.84 -5.95 23.86
N ARG A 18 -23.23 -5.18 24.78
CA ARG A 18 -23.63 -5.17 26.20
C ARG A 18 -25.08 -4.72 26.36
N PRO A 19 -25.88 -5.37 27.22
CA PRO A 19 -27.28 -5.02 27.42
C PRO A 19 -27.48 -3.54 27.78
N GLU A 20 -26.62 -2.99 28.65
CA GLU A 20 -26.69 -1.59 29.05
C GLU A 20 -26.38 -0.60 27.91
N ILE A 21 -25.69 -1.03 26.86
CA ILE A 21 -25.41 -0.19 25.68
C ILE A 21 -26.55 -0.31 24.66
N ARG A 22 -27.06 -1.53 24.44
CA ARG A 22 -28.04 -1.83 23.39
C ARG A 22 -29.45 -1.29 23.70
N GLN A 23 -29.83 -1.23 24.98
CA GLN A 23 -31.21 -0.94 25.38
C GLN A 23 -31.50 0.56 25.62
N ILE A 24 -30.49 1.43 25.51
CA ILE A 24 -30.61 2.86 25.85
C ILE A 24 -30.79 3.73 24.59
N HIS A 25 -31.58 4.79 24.74
CA HIS A 25 -31.75 5.82 23.71
C HIS A 25 -30.38 6.46 23.39
N GLY A 26 -29.90 6.27 22.15
CA GLY A 26 -28.55 6.68 21.71
C GLY A 26 -27.53 5.55 21.55
N GLY A 27 -27.85 4.33 22.01
CA GLY A 27 -27.07 3.11 21.69
C GLY A 27 -26.96 2.84 20.19
N GLN A 28 -27.94 3.30 19.40
CA GLN A 28 -27.92 3.24 17.94
C GLN A 28 -26.70 3.96 17.34
N ARG A 29 -26.33 5.14 17.86
CA ARG A 29 -25.15 5.88 17.35
C ARG A 29 -23.86 5.10 17.57
N ILE A 30 -23.75 4.36 18.68
CA ILE A 30 -22.61 3.48 18.97
C ILE A 30 -22.63 2.30 18.00
N HIS A 31 -23.80 1.69 17.79
CA HIS A 31 -23.95 0.60 16.84
C HIS A 31 -23.56 1.02 15.41
N ASP A 32 -23.99 2.19 14.94
CA ASP A 32 -23.64 2.72 13.62
C ASP A 32 -22.13 2.92 13.48
N VAL A 33 -21.45 3.37 14.53
CA VAL A 33 -19.97 3.47 14.57
C VAL A 33 -19.33 2.09 14.45
N VAL A 34 -19.85 1.08 15.15
CA VAL A 34 -19.31 -0.29 15.11
C VAL A 34 -19.49 -0.90 13.73
N VAL A 35 -20.66 -0.73 13.10
CA VAL A 35 -20.93 -1.23 11.75
C VAL A 35 -19.96 -0.59 10.76
N ARG A 36 -19.85 0.74 10.74
CA ARG A 36 -18.90 1.45 9.86
C ARG A 36 -17.44 1.08 10.11
N ALA A 37 -17.07 0.81 11.35
CA ALA A 37 -15.71 0.36 11.68
C ALA A 37 -15.38 -1.00 11.06
N GLY A 38 -16.40 -1.84 10.85
CA GLY A 38 -16.27 -3.18 10.26
C GLY A 38 -16.28 -3.20 8.72
N ASP A 39 -16.62 -2.08 8.06
CA ASP A 39 -16.58 -1.99 6.60
C ASP A 39 -15.17 -2.27 6.06
N PRO A 40 -15.02 -2.75 4.82
CA PRO A 40 -13.69 -2.89 4.21
C PRO A 40 -12.94 -1.56 4.13
N LEU A 41 -11.60 -1.61 4.11
CA LEU A 41 -10.79 -0.40 3.89
C LEU A 41 -10.80 -0.05 2.40
N ARG A 42 -11.12 1.18 2.03
CA ARG A 42 -11.24 1.54 0.61
C ARG A 42 -9.97 2.20 0.10
N VAL A 43 -9.36 1.57 -0.89
CA VAL A 43 -8.16 2.02 -1.61
C VAL A 43 -8.59 2.55 -2.97
N ALA A 44 -8.62 3.87 -3.12
CA ALA A 44 -8.99 4.51 -4.37
C ALA A 44 -7.76 4.63 -5.28
N VAL A 45 -7.80 4.01 -6.47
CA VAL A 45 -6.79 4.20 -7.52
C VAL A 45 -7.27 5.26 -8.49
N ARG A 46 -6.57 6.40 -8.51
CA ARG A 46 -6.91 7.59 -9.31
C ARG A 46 -5.81 7.90 -10.31
N GLY A 47 -6.17 8.50 -11.42
CA GLY A 47 -5.22 8.99 -12.40
C GLY A 47 -5.94 9.55 -13.63
N ARG A 48 -5.25 10.39 -14.38
CA ARG A 48 -5.79 10.97 -15.63
C ARG A 48 -5.98 9.88 -16.69
N ALA A 49 -6.84 10.15 -17.67
CA ALA A 49 -6.95 9.29 -18.85
C ALA A 49 -5.58 9.10 -19.51
N GLY A 50 -5.24 7.86 -19.89
CA GLY A 50 -3.99 7.51 -20.56
C GLY A 50 -2.77 7.26 -19.67
N VAL A 51 -2.83 7.48 -18.35
CA VAL A 51 -1.71 7.19 -17.43
C VAL A 51 -1.58 5.70 -17.07
N GLY A 52 -2.53 4.86 -17.49
CA GLY A 52 -2.47 3.40 -17.30
C GLY A 52 -3.03 2.90 -15.98
N VAL A 53 -4.05 3.56 -15.41
CA VAL A 53 -4.75 3.13 -14.18
C VAL A 53 -5.22 1.67 -14.27
N THR A 54 -5.85 1.28 -15.38
CA THR A 54 -6.32 -0.10 -15.58
C THR A 54 -5.19 -1.12 -15.52
N SER A 55 -4.04 -0.83 -16.14
CA SER A 55 -2.87 -1.70 -16.09
C SER A 55 -2.30 -1.82 -14.68
N VAL A 56 -2.24 -0.71 -13.93
CA VAL A 56 -1.82 -0.73 -12.52
C VAL A 56 -2.73 -1.64 -11.71
N ILE A 57 -4.04 -1.54 -11.89
CA ILE A 57 -5.00 -2.38 -11.16
C ILE A 57 -4.88 -3.85 -11.54
N GLY A 58 -4.70 -4.16 -12.83
CA GLY A 58 -4.41 -5.51 -13.27
C GLY A 58 -3.17 -6.08 -12.58
N ALA A 59 -2.08 -5.32 -12.55
CA ALA A 59 -0.84 -5.71 -11.87
C ALA A 59 -1.04 -5.87 -10.35
N LEU A 60 -1.79 -4.97 -9.71
CA LEU A 60 -2.12 -5.08 -8.29
C LEU A 60 -3.01 -6.29 -8.01
N GLY A 61 -4.00 -6.61 -8.86
CA GLY A 61 -4.90 -7.75 -8.68
C GLY A 61 -4.19 -9.11 -8.73
N LEU A 62 -3.07 -9.21 -9.46
CA LEU A 62 -2.24 -10.42 -9.46
C LEU A 62 -1.30 -10.54 -8.25
N THR A 63 -1.03 -9.43 -7.54
CA THR A 63 0.09 -9.34 -6.58
C THR A 63 -0.33 -9.01 -5.15
N LEU A 64 -1.42 -8.28 -4.99
CA LEU A 64 -2.15 -8.17 -3.74
C LEU A 64 -3.18 -9.30 -3.72
N PRO A 65 -3.00 -10.35 -2.89
CA PRO A 65 -4.01 -11.37 -2.74
C PRO A 65 -5.32 -10.70 -2.29
N ALA A 66 -6.43 -11.14 -2.87
CA ALA A 66 -7.73 -10.92 -2.31
C ALA A 66 -7.82 -11.72 -1.01
N ASP A 67 -7.37 -11.13 0.11
CA ASP A 67 -7.60 -11.72 1.42
C ASP A 67 -9.12 -11.62 1.69
N GLU A 68 -9.85 -12.71 1.54
CA GLU A 68 -11.25 -12.80 1.97
C GLU A 68 -11.28 -12.89 3.51
N GLY A 69 -11.77 -11.86 4.18
CA GLY A 69 -11.90 -11.85 5.64
C GLY A 69 -12.09 -10.47 6.25
N PRO A 70 -12.44 -10.38 7.55
CA PRO A 70 -12.53 -9.10 8.25
C PRO A 70 -11.16 -8.40 8.27
N GLY A 71 -11.09 -7.13 7.89
CA GLY A 71 -9.81 -6.39 7.80
C GLY A 71 -9.18 -6.35 6.39
N HIS A 72 -9.91 -6.79 5.36
CA HIS A 72 -9.48 -6.65 3.96
C HIS A 72 -9.64 -5.23 3.41
N ALA A 73 -8.86 -4.93 2.38
CA ALA A 73 -8.95 -3.67 1.65
C ALA A 73 -9.59 -3.92 0.28
N LEU A 74 -10.54 -3.07 -0.10
CA LEU A 74 -11.13 -3.04 -1.44
C LEU A 74 -10.38 -2.02 -2.29
N ILE A 75 -9.85 -2.48 -3.43
CA ILE A 75 -9.21 -1.63 -4.43
C ILE A 75 -10.28 -1.21 -5.44
N GLU A 76 -10.53 0.08 -5.55
CA GLU A 76 -11.61 0.63 -6.37
C GLU A 76 -11.08 1.71 -7.33
N VAL A 77 -11.71 1.83 -8.50
CA VAL A 77 -11.56 2.97 -9.40
C VAL A 77 -12.73 3.91 -9.19
N PRO A 78 -12.49 5.14 -8.70
CA PRO A 78 -13.55 6.13 -8.63
C PRO A 78 -14.06 6.45 -10.04
N ILE A 79 -15.36 6.26 -10.28
CA ILE A 79 -16.01 6.69 -11.52
C ILE A 79 -16.40 8.16 -11.35
N ALA A 80 -15.79 9.05 -12.13
CA ALA A 80 -16.11 10.47 -12.09
C ALA A 80 -17.59 10.70 -12.48
N GLY A 81 -18.37 11.32 -11.59
CA GLY A 81 -19.76 11.71 -11.83
C GLY A 81 -20.85 10.73 -11.40
N ALA A 82 -20.50 9.59 -10.78
CA ALA A 82 -21.49 8.59 -10.35
C ALA A 82 -22.15 8.90 -8.99
N ASP A 83 -21.49 9.67 -8.11
CA ASP A 83 -22.04 10.05 -6.79
C ASP A 83 -21.99 11.56 -6.55
N PRO A 84 -23.05 12.16 -5.97
CA PRO A 84 -23.08 13.58 -5.61
C PRO A 84 -22.16 13.93 -4.43
N GLU A 85 -21.70 12.94 -3.65
CA GLU A 85 -20.64 13.10 -2.65
C GLU A 85 -19.46 12.18 -2.99
N PRO A 86 -18.23 12.72 -3.10
CA PRO A 86 -17.06 11.87 -3.34
C PRO A 86 -16.88 10.92 -2.15
N LEU A 87 -17.13 9.64 -2.41
CA LEU A 87 -16.84 8.54 -1.51
C LEU A 87 -15.44 8.71 -0.89
N VAL A 88 -15.39 8.93 0.43
CA VAL A 88 -14.14 9.17 1.16
C VAL A 88 -13.29 7.89 1.15
N ALA A 89 -12.14 7.93 0.48
CA ALA A 89 -11.19 6.84 0.48
C ALA A 89 -10.41 6.80 1.80
N ASP A 90 -10.09 5.60 2.27
CA ASP A 90 -9.23 5.41 3.42
C ASP A 90 -7.74 5.48 3.03
N VAL A 91 -7.43 5.15 1.78
CA VAL A 91 -6.10 5.22 1.16
C VAL A 91 -6.24 5.71 -0.29
N ASP A 92 -5.37 6.62 -0.71
CA ASP A 92 -5.30 7.08 -2.10
C ASP A 92 -4.06 6.58 -2.81
N VAL A 93 -4.24 5.93 -3.96
CA VAL A 93 -3.16 5.60 -4.90
C VAL A 93 -3.33 6.50 -6.11
N VAL A 94 -2.38 7.41 -6.34
CA VAL A 94 -2.44 8.35 -7.47
C VAL A 94 -1.39 7.94 -8.51
N VAL A 95 -1.89 7.56 -9.68
CA VAL A 95 -1.11 7.15 -10.84
C VAL A 95 -0.93 8.34 -11.75
N PHE A 96 0.32 8.63 -12.11
CA PHE A 96 0.66 9.63 -13.11
C PHE A 96 1.74 9.06 -14.04
N ALA A 97 1.95 9.74 -15.17
CA ALA A 97 2.98 9.39 -16.14
C ALA A 97 3.67 10.67 -16.61
N GLU A 98 4.97 10.58 -16.89
CA GLU A 98 5.87 11.66 -17.35
C GLU A 98 6.07 12.79 -16.32
N ALA A 99 4.99 13.50 -15.96
CA ALA A 99 5.01 14.61 -15.03
C ALA A 99 3.77 14.66 -14.13
N LEU A 100 3.96 15.14 -12.91
CA LEU A 100 2.88 15.36 -11.95
C LEU A 100 2.14 16.65 -12.30
N LYS A 101 0.96 16.53 -12.93
CA LYS A 101 0.19 17.68 -13.43
C LYS A 101 -0.64 18.35 -12.33
N PRO A 102 -1.16 19.57 -12.54
CA PRO A 102 -1.98 20.26 -11.55
C PRO A 102 -3.19 19.45 -11.07
N GLU A 103 -3.81 18.66 -11.94
CA GLU A 103 -4.95 17.81 -11.60
C GLU A 103 -4.53 16.68 -10.65
N ASP A 104 -3.34 16.11 -10.85
CA ASP A 104 -2.78 15.07 -9.97
C ASP A 104 -2.50 15.66 -8.57
N ARG A 105 -2.04 16.91 -8.52
CA ARG A 105 -1.79 17.65 -7.27
C ARG A 105 -3.07 18.01 -6.53
N ALA A 106 -4.12 18.41 -7.24
CA ALA A 106 -5.43 18.68 -6.65
C ALA A 106 -5.98 17.44 -5.90
N VAL A 107 -5.76 16.23 -6.44
CA VAL A 107 -6.13 14.98 -5.75
C VAL A 107 -5.33 14.78 -4.46
N LEU A 108 -4.03 15.13 -4.46
CA LEU A 108 -3.18 15.04 -3.27
C LEU A 108 -3.61 16.00 -2.16
N GLU A 109 -4.02 17.22 -2.53
CA GLU A 109 -4.44 18.27 -1.61
C GLU A 109 -5.85 18.03 -1.05
N ALA A 110 -6.75 17.45 -1.84
CA ALA A 110 -8.15 17.23 -1.45
C ALA A 110 -8.34 16.17 -0.35
N SER A 111 -7.35 15.32 -0.11
CA SER A 111 -7.46 14.21 0.84
C SER A 111 -6.39 14.30 1.92
N ILE A 112 -6.73 13.83 3.12
CA ILE A 112 -5.78 13.61 4.22
C ILE A 112 -5.50 12.13 4.48
N ALA A 113 -6.04 11.24 3.64
CA ALA A 113 -5.75 9.82 3.70
C ALA A 113 -4.25 9.55 3.44
N PRO A 114 -3.69 8.44 3.96
CA PRO A 114 -2.42 7.89 3.50
C PRO A 114 -2.41 7.77 1.97
N LYS A 115 -1.30 8.16 1.35
CA LYS A 115 -1.19 8.20 -0.13
C LYS A 115 0.05 7.50 -0.63
N VAL A 116 -0.06 6.95 -1.84
CA VAL A 116 1.06 6.44 -2.64
C VAL A 116 0.98 7.06 -4.02
N LEU A 117 2.09 7.65 -4.47
CA LEU A 117 2.27 8.12 -5.83
C LEU A 117 2.95 7.03 -6.66
N ILE A 118 2.40 6.76 -7.84
CA ILE A 118 2.95 5.81 -8.80
C ILE A 118 3.27 6.55 -10.09
N LEU A 119 4.57 6.67 -10.42
CA LEU A 119 5.02 7.06 -11.74
C LEU A 119 4.96 5.83 -12.64
N ASN A 120 3.82 5.64 -13.31
CA ASN A 120 3.63 4.54 -14.24
C ASN A 120 4.30 4.83 -15.58
N LYS A 121 4.52 3.77 -16.37
CA LYS A 121 5.30 3.79 -17.62
C LYS A 121 6.74 4.20 -17.39
N ALA A 122 7.34 3.68 -16.30
CA ALA A 122 8.74 3.93 -15.96
C ALA A 122 9.71 3.52 -17.08
N ASP A 123 9.32 2.55 -17.91
CA ASP A 123 9.99 2.08 -19.12
C ASP A 123 10.08 3.13 -20.23
N LEU A 124 9.23 4.16 -20.21
CA LEU A 124 9.23 5.26 -21.17
C LEU A 124 9.78 6.57 -20.58
N THR A 125 10.29 6.54 -19.34
CA THR A 125 10.74 7.77 -18.69
C THR A 125 12.07 8.22 -19.26
N ASP A 126 12.10 9.39 -19.91
CA ASP A 126 13.30 9.97 -20.53
C ASP A 126 14.13 8.93 -21.33
N PRO A 127 13.64 8.48 -22.49
CA PRO A 127 14.29 7.43 -23.27
C PRO A 127 15.72 7.77 -23.72
N GLY A 128 16.11 9.05 -23.69
CA GLY A 128 17.46 9.53 -23.99
C GLY A 128 18.42 9.54 -22.80
N ALA A 129 17.95 9.17 -21.60
CA ALA A 129 18.78 9.16 -20.41
C ALA A 129 19.94 8.17 -20.52
N ALA A 130 21.16 8.62 -20.19
CA ALA A 130 22.38 7.83 -20.33
C ALA A 130 22.39 6.50 -19.54
N ARG A 131 21.57 6.40 -18.48
CA ARG A 131 21.44 5.21 -17.63
C ARG A 131 20.15 4.43 -17.85
N GLY A 132 19.45 4.74 -18.95
CA GLY A 132 18.18 4.12 -19.32
C GLY A 132 16.98 4.66 -18.53
N PRO A 133 15.77 4.31 -18.99
CA PRO A 133 14.54 4.96 -18.54
C PRO A 133 14.17 4.61 -17.10
N TRP A 134 14.48 3.40 -16.63
CA TRP A 134 14.25 3.01 -15.24
C TRP A 134 15.02 3.89 -14.24
N THR A 135 16.31 4.14 -14.50
CA THR A 135 17.14 4.99 -13.63
C THR A 135 16.63 6.43 -13.61
N ALA A 136 16.14 6.93 -14.76
CA ALA A 136 15.51 8.24 -14.85
C ALA A 136 14.20 8.30 -14.05
N ALA A 137 13.37 7.25 -14.12
CA ALA A 137 12.14 7.13 -13.33
C ALA A 137 12.41 7.10 -11.82
N VAL A 138 13.41 6.33 -11.37
CA VAL A 138 13.82 6.30 -9.95
C VAL A 138 14.25 7.69 -9.48
N SER A 139 15.07 8.39 -10.26
CA SER A 139 15.54 9.74 -9.93
C SER A 139 14.38 10.74 -9.85
N ARG A 140 13.47 10.69 -10.83
CA ARG A 140 12.26 11.53 -10.86
C ARG A 140 11.33 11.25 -9.68
N CYS A 141 11.15 10.00 -9.30
CA CYS A 141 10.39 9.62 -8.11
C CYS A 141 11.01 10.18 -6.82
N ALA A 142 12.34 10.21 -6.71
CA ALA A 142 13.01 10.81 -5.56
C ALA A 142 12.77 12.33 -5.48
N GLU A 143 12.81 13.05 -6.61
CA GLU A 143 12.48 14.47 -6.70
C GLU A 143 11.04 14.75 -6.24
N TYR A 144 10.06 14.02 -6.78
CA TYR A 144 8.66 14.18 -6.38
C TYR A 144 8.40 13.77 -4.93
N ARG A 145 9.09 12.75 -4.41
CA ARG A 145 8.99 12.38 -2.99
C ARG A 145 9.51 13.50 -2.10
N ALA A 146 10.60 14.16 -2.47
CA ALA A 146 11.12 15.30 -1.71
C ALA A 146 10.17 16.50 -1.76
N GLU A 147 9.56 16.76 -2.91
CA GLU A 147 8.63 17.86 -3.13
C GLU A 147 7.30 17.65 -2.40
N THR A 148 6.66 16.49 -2.60
CA THR A 148 5.30 16.20 -2.13
C THR A 148 5.26 15.61 -0.72
N ARG A 149 6.39 15.06 -0.24
CA ARG A 149 6.48 14.26 0.99
C ARG A 149 5.60 13.00 0.98
N VAL A 150 5.15 12.56 -0.19
CA VAL A 150 4.39 11.33 -0.39
C VAL A 150 5.31 10.24 -0.95
N PRO A 151 5.24 8.98 -0.46
CA PRO A 151 5.94 7.86 -1.08
C PRO A 151 5.65 7.81 -2.59
N THR A 152 6.70 7.97 -3.40
CA THR A 152 6.60 8.01 -4.86
C THR A 152 7.49 6.93 -5.45
N LEU A 153 6.92 6.06 -6.28
CA LEU A 153 7.58 4.86 -6.80
C LEU A 153 7.38 4.71 -8.31
N PRO A 154 8.42 4.30 -9.05
CA PRO A 154 8.28 3.97 -10.46
C PRO A 154 7.57 2.61 -10.63
N LEU A 155 6.78 2.48 -11.68
CA LEU A 155 6.13 1.23 -12.08
C LEU A 155 6.09 1.09 -13.61
N SER A 156 6.42 -0.09 -14.11
CA SER A 156 6.09 -0.51 -15.48
C SER A 156 4.98 -1.55 -15.42
N ALA A 157 3.72 -1.09 -15.36
CA ALA A 157 2.60 -1.93 -14.94
C ALA A 157 2.22 -3.08 -15.90
N HIS A 158 2.72 -3.08 -17.14
CA HIS A 158 2.48 -4.19 -18.08
C HIS A 158 3.42 -5.38 -17.83
N VAL A 159 4.60 -5.13 -17.23
CA VAL A 159 5.66 -6.14 -17.03
C VAL A 159 5.29 -7.25 -16.03
N PRO A 160 4.61 -6.98 -14.90
CA PRO A 160 4.18 -8.01 -13.96
C PRO A 160 3.16 -9.00 -14.52
N LEU A 161 2.55 -8.67 -15.67
CA LEU A 161 1.51 -9.49 -16.31
C LEU A 161 2.11 -10.55 -17.26
N VAL A 162 3.41 -10.48 -17.52
CA VAL A 162 4.08 -11.33 -18.51
C VAL A 162 4.09 -12.79 -18.06
N SER A 163 3.62 -13.68 -18.94
CA SER A 163 3.78 -15.12 -18.78
C SER A 163 4.72 -15.67 -19.84
N LEU A 164 5.96 -15.98 -19.46
CA LEU A 164 6.94 -16.59 -20.35
C LEU A 164 6.83 -18.11 -20.36
N ASP A 165 6.79 -18.69 -21.56
CA ASP A 165 7.01 -20.12 -21.77
C ASP A 165 8.40 -20.40 -22.36
N ASP A 166 8.79 -21.68 -22.37
CA ASP A 166 10.10 -22.09 -22.87
C ASP A 166 10.31 -21.72 -24.35
N GLY A 167 9.23 -21.73 -25.16
CA GLY A 167 9.30 -21.36 -26.58
C GLY A 167 9.65 -19.88 -26.78
N MET A 168 9.11 -19.00 -25.95
CA MET A 168 9.47 -17.58 -25.95
C MET A 168 10.91 -17.37 -25.48
N VAL A 169 11.36 -18.12 -24.47
CA VAL A 169 12.75 -18.04 -23.99
C VAL A 169 13.74 -18.47 -25.08
N GLU A 170 13.49 -19.57 -25.79
CA GLU A 170 14.35 -20.01 -26.90
C GLU A 170 14.37 -18.98 -28.04
N ALA A 171 13.22 -18.37 -28.37
CA ALA A 171 13.17 -17.28 -29.35
C ALA A 171 14.00 -16.05 -28.90
N LEU A 172 13.94 -15.68 -27.61
CA LEU A 172 14.76 -14.59 -27.08
C LEU A 172 16.26 -14.93 -27.08
N LYS A 173 16.64 -16.21 -26.85
CA LYS A 173 18.03 -16.66 -27.00
C LYS A 173 18.52 -16.57 -28.44
N LEU A 174 17.69 -16.92 -29.43
CA LEU A 174 18.02 -16.68 -30.84
C LEU A 174 18.26 -15.19 -31.13
N MET A 175 17.51 -14.28 -30.50
CA MET A 175 17.72 -12.83 -30.62
C MET A 175 18.97 -12.32 -29.89
N VAL A 176 19.49 -13.08 -28.92
CA VAL A 176 20.80 -12.80 -28.31
C VAL A 176 21.92 -13.06 -29.33
N GLU A 177 21.84 -14.17 -30.05
CA GLU A 177 22.82 -14.60 -31.06
C GLU A 177 22.74 -13.76 -32.34
N ASN A 178 21.53 -13.58 -32.87
CA ASN A 178 21.21 -12.83 -34.08
C ASN A 178 20.24 -11.70 -33.73
N PRO A 179 20.68 -10.46 -33.45
CA PRO A 179 19.79 -9.39 -33.02
C PRO A 179 18.72 -9.00 -34.06
N ALA A 180 17.46 -8.89 -33.62
CA ALA A 180 16.37 -8.32 -34.40
C ALA A 180 16.41 -6.78 -34.46
N ASP A 181 15.80 -6.19 -35.49
CA ASP A 181 15.57 -4.75 -35.54
C ASP A 181 14.49 -4.36 -34.52
N THR A 182 14.87 -3.62 -33.49
CA THR A 182 13.98 -3.18 -32.39
C THR A 182 13.73 -1.68 -32.40
N SER A 183 14.03 -1.00 -33.52
CA SER A 183 13.85 0.45 -33.67
C SER A 183 12.38 0.89 -33.57
N SER A 184 11.44 0.00 -33.89
CA SER A 184 10.00 0.17 -33.74
C SER A 184 9.30 -1.18 -33.66
N VAL A 185 8.03 -1.16 -33.24
CA VAL A 185 7.16 -2.36 -33.21
C VAL A 185 7.04 -2.96 -34.62
N ASP A 186 6.80 -2.12 -35.63
CA ASP A 186 6.64 -2.58 -37.02
C ASP A 186 7.94 -3.14 -37.59
N ALA A 187 9.08 -2.49 -37.31
CA ALA A 187 10.39 -2.97 -37.74
C ALA A 187 10.70 -4.35 -37.15
N PHE A 188 10.40 -4.55 -35.87
CA PHE A 188 10.59 -5.84 -35.21
C PHE A 188 9.73 -6.95 -35.81
N VAL A 189 8.47 -6.67 -36.11
CA VAL A 189 7.57 -7.66 -36.73
C VAL A 189 8.00 -7.99 -38.16
N THR A 190 8.42 -7.00 -38.94
CA THR A 190 8.66 -7.15 -40.39
C THR A 190 10.09 -7.53 -40.77
N CYS A 191 11.07 -7.39 -39.87
CA CYS A 191 12.46 -7.73 -40.17
C CYS A 191 12.66 -9.21 -40.57
N THR A 192 13.69 -9.47 -41.38
CA THR A 192 14.12 -10.84 -41.66
C THR A 192 14.87 -11.40 -40.46
N HIS A 193 14.38 -12.52 -39.90
CA HIS A 193 14.99 -13.16 -38.73
C HIS A 193 14.54 -14.63 -38.62
N ASP A 194 15.37 -15.46 -38.01
CA ASP A 194 15.12 -16.88 -37.74
C ASP A 194 13.90 -17.16 -36.83
N VAL A 195 13.48 -16.19 -36.02
CA VAL A 195 12.30 -16.32 -35.15
C VAL A 195 11.06 -16.04 -36.00
N PRO A 196 10.09 -16.97 -36.11
CA PRO A 196 8.90 -16.77 -36.95
C PRO A 196 8.10 -15.52 -36.59
N VAL A 197 7.50 -14.87 -37.59
CA VAL A 197 6.69 -13.64 -37.42
C VAL A 197 5.63 -13.80 -36.33
N ALA A 198 4.92 -14.94 -36.30
CA ALA A 198 3.91 -15.21 -35.28
C ALA A 198 4.49 -15.24 -33.86
N MET A 199 5.71 -15.77 -33.67
CA MET A 199 6.38 -15.76 -32.37
C MET A 199 6.85 -14.34 -32.01
N ARG A 200 7.35 -13.55 -32.97
CA ARG A 200 7.70 -12.14 -32.74
C ARG A 200 6.49 -11.31 -32.33
N GLN A 201 5.35 -11.50 -32.99
CA GLN A 201 4.08 -10.85 -32.61
C GLN A 201 3.64 -11.25 -31.20
N ARG A 202 3.75 -12.53 -30.85
CA ARG A 202 3.45 -13.02 -29.51
C ARG A 202 4.39 -12.41 -28.46
N ILE A 203 5.70 -12.38 -28.73
CA ILE A 203 6.69 -11.73 -27.85
C ILE A 203 6.34 -10.27 -27.62
N LEU A 204 6.02 -9.50 -28.67
CA LEU A 204 5.61 -8.11 -28.51
C LEU A 204 4.31 -7.96 -27.72
N HIS A 205 3.33 -8.84 -27.94
CA HIS A 205 2.07 -8.78 -27.22
C HIS A 205 2.26 -9.00 -25.72
N GLU A 206 3.11 -9.96 -25.35
CA GLU A 206 3.36 -10.33 -23.96
C GLU A 206 4.34 -9.37 -23.28
N LEU A 207 5.46 -9.05 -23.92
CA LEU A 207 6.58 -8.31 -23.33
C LEU A 207 6.62 -6.82 -23.70
N ASP A 208 6.18 -6.42 -24.89
CA ASP A 208 6.57 -5.13 -25.50
C ASP A 208 8.10 -4.98 -25.70
N LEU A 209 8.57 -3.89 -26.29
CA LEU A 209 9.97 -3.68 -26.68
C LEU A 209 10.91 -3.54 -25.48
N TYR A 210 10.51 -2.80 -24.43
CA TYR A 210 11.39 -2.52 -23.30
C TYR A 210 11.66 -3.77 -22.45
N PRO A 211 10.65 -4.49 -21.94
CA PRO A 211 10.87 -5.75 -21.20
C PRO A 211 11.55 -6.82 -22.03
N MET A 212 11.29 -6.88 -23.35
CA MET A 212 12.05 -7.74 -24.25
C MET A 212 13.53 -7.38 -24.28
N GLY A 213 13.87 -6.09 -24.37
CA GLY A 213 15.25 -5.61 -24.28
C GLY A 213 15.92 -5.99 -22.96
N CYS A 214 15.20 -5.86 -21.83
CA CYS A 214 15.67 -6.33 -20.53
C CYS A 214 15.92 -7.84 -20.50
N ALA A 215 15.01 -8.62 -21.08
CA ALA A 215 15.12 -10.07 -21.15
C ALA A 215 16.32 -10.54 -21.98
N ILE A 216 16.52 -9.95 -23.15
CA ILE A 216 17.70 -10.20 -24.00
C ILE A 216 18.98 -9.80 -23.26
N GLY A 217 18.97 -8.66 -22.57
CA GLY A 217 20.09 -8.22 -21.73
C GLY A 217 20.43 -9.21 -20.61
N ALA A 218 19.41 -9.76 -19.94
CA ALA A 218 19.58 -10.77 -18.90
C ALA A 218 20.15 -12.09 -19.47
N LEU A 219 19.62 -12.56 -20.60
CA LEU A 219 20.10 -13.78 -21.27
C LEU A 219 21.53 -13.64 -21.79
N ARG A 220 21.96 -12.44 -22.19
CA ARG A 220 23.37 -12.16 -22.54
C ARG A 220 24.31 -12.37 -21.35
N GLN A 221 23.87 -12.03 -20.14
CA GLN A 221 24.68 -12.18 -18.92
C GLN A 221 24.60 -13.60 -18.36
N VAL A 222 23.43 -14.22 -18.42
CA VAL A 222 23.18 -15.58 -17.91
C VAL A 222 22.41 -16.39 -18.96
N PRO A 223 23.11 -17.01 -19.92
CA PRO A 223 22.48 -17.74 -21.04
C PRO A 223 21.62 -18.93 -20.60
N SER A 224 21.85 -19.46 -19.40
CA SER A 224 21.13 -20.60 -18.83
C SER A 224 19.81 -20.22 -18.15
N LEU A 225 19.41 -18.94 -18.12
CA LEU A 225 18.15 -18.53 -17.51
C LEU A 225 16.96 -19.21 -18.20
N ALA A 226 16.14 -19.90 -17.41
CA ALA A 226 14.88 -20.49 -17.82
C ALA A 226 13.70 -19.51 -17.60
N ALA A 227 12.52 -19.85 -18.13
CA ALA A 227 11.34 -18.99 -18.07
C ALA A 227 11.00 -18.49 -16.65
N PRO A 228 11.00 -19.31 -15.58
CA PRO A 228 10.70 -18.82 -14.24
C PRO A 228 11.71 -17.77 -13.73
N GLY A 229 12.99 -17.96 -14.04
CA GLY A 229 14.05 -17.02 -13.63
C GLY A 229 13.92 -15.68 -14.37
N LEU A 230 13.57 -15.73 -15.65
CA LEU A 230 13.36 -14.52 -16.45
C LEU A 230 12.07 -13.78 -16.02
N THR A 231 10.98 -14.50 -15.72
CA THR A 231 9.76 -13.91 -15.15
C THR A 231 10.04 -13.23 -13.81
N SER A 232 10.82 -13.85 -12.92
CA SER A 232 11.22 -13.24 -11.65
C SER A 232 12.01 -11.95 -11.86
N LEU A 233 12.97 -11.95 -12.80
CA LEU A 233 13.77 -10.76 -13.11
C LEU A 233 12.90 -9.62 -13.68
N LEU A 234 11.98 -9.93 -14.59
CA LEU A 234 11.07 -8.94 -15.15
C LEU A 234 10.14 -8.36 -14.08
N ARG A 235 9.66 -9.21 -13.15
CA ARG A 235 8.91 -8.75 -11.99
C ARG A 235 9.73 -7.77 -11.15
N ASP A 236 10.99 -8.06 -10.85
CA ASP A 236 11.86 -7.16 -10.10
C ASP A 236 12.05 -5.82 -10.84
N LEU A 237 12.28 -5.87 -12.16
CA LEU A 237 12.45 -4.68 -13.00
C LEU A 237 11.18 -3.84 -13.17
N SER A 238 10.00 -4.41 -12.90
CA SER A 238 8.74 -3.67 -13.01
C SER A 238 8.53 -2.67 -11.86
N GLY A 239 9.15 -2.89 -10.70
CA GLY A 239 8.89 -2.16 -9.45
C GLY A 239 7.62 -2.55 -8.69
N ILE A 240 6.88 -3.58 -9.14
CA ILE A 240 5.58 -3.94 -8.55
C ILE A 240 5.68 -4.28 -7.07
N ASP A 241 6.71 -5.00 -6.63
CA ASP A 241 6.83 -5.43 -5.23
C ASP A 241 7.09 -4.24 -4.30
N ALA A 242 7.86 -3.24 -4.74
CA ALA A 242 8.04 -2.00 -3.99
C ALA A 242 6.73 -1.20 -3.89
N VAL A 243 5.96 -1.12 -4.99
CA VAL A 243 4.63 -0.48 -5.02
C VAL A 243 3.66 -1.20 -4.08
N VAL A 244 3.60 -2.53 -4.15
CA VAL A 244 2.78 -3.37 -3.27
C VAL A 244 3.15 -3.14 -1.81
N SER A 245 4.44 -3.08 -1.48
CA SER A 245 4.90 -2.80 -0.12
C SER A 245 4.42 -1.43 0.37
N ALA A 246 4.55 -0.37 -0.44
CA ALA A 246 4.10 0.96 -0.08
C ALA A 246 2.57 1.07 0.06
N ILE A 247 1.81 0.35 -0.77
CA ILE A 247 0.35 0.28 -0.63
C ILE A 247 -0.02 -0.46 0.66
N ARG A 248 0.66 -1.55 1.01
CA ARG A 248 0.45 -2.26 2.28
C ARG A 248 0.77 -1.39 3.49
N GLU A 249 1.82 -0.58 3.42
CA GLU A 249 2.12 0.45 4.43
C GLU A 249 0.96 1.44 4.56
N ALA A 250 0.49 2.00 3.44
CA ALA A 250 -0.63 2.94 3.44
C ALA A 250 -1.93 2.32 3.98
N ILE A 251 -2.20 1.05 3.67
CA ILE A 251 -3.33 0.28 4.22
C ILE A 251 -3.22 0.13 5.74
N ALA A 252 -2.05 -0.22 6.27
CA ALA A 252 -1.85 -0.32 7.72
C ALA A 252 -2.08 1.02 8.43
N GLN A 253 -1.60 2.11 7.82
CA GLN A 253 -1.87 3.47 8.29
C GLN A 253 -3.35 3.84 8.20
N GLY A 254 -4.06 3.40 7.16
CA GLY A 254 -5.50 3.58 6.99
C GLY A 254 -6.29 2.91 8.11
N TRP A 255 -5.96 1.67 8.45
CA TRP A 255 -6.57 0.95 9.58
C TRP A 255 -6.30 1.63 10.92
N TYR A 256 -5.06 2.07 11.17
CA TYR A 256 -4.71 2.83 12.37
C TYR A 256 -5.52 4.14 12.47
N ARG A 257 -5.61 4.88 11.37
CA ARG A 257 -6.40 6.12 11.28
C ARG A 257 -7.88 5.84 11.56
N ARG A 258 -8.47 4.80 10.97
CA ARG A 258 -9.87 4.41 11.19
C ARG A 258 -10.14 4.10 12.66
N MET A 259 -9.26 3.32 13.32
CA MET A 259 -9.36 3.05 14.76
C MET A 259 -9.39 4.36 15.57
N ARG A 260 -8.51 5.32 15.25
CA ARG A 260 -8.50 6.62 15.93
C ARG A 260 -9.75 7.45 15.69
N VAL A 261 -10.29 7.44 14.47
CA VAL A 261 -11.55 8.12 14.13
C VAL A 261 -12.68 7.52 14.95
N VAL A 262 -12.78 6.18 15.01
CA VAL A 262 -13.78 5.48 15.83
C VAL A 262 -13.67 5.87 17.30
N LEU A 263 -12.47 5.86 17.89
CA LEU A 263 -12.26 6.28 19.27
C LEU A 263 -12.64 7.75 19.51
N ALA A 264 -12.35 8.63 18.55
CA ALA A 264 -12.73 10.04 18.63
C ALA A 264 -14.26 10.22 18.52
N GLU A 265 -14.94 9.47 17.65
CA GLU A 265 -16.40 9.48 17.53
C GLU A 265 -17.07 8.98 18.81
N LEU A 266 -16.58 7.88 19.40
CA LEU A 266 -17.09 7.39 20.68
C LEU A 266 -16.93 8.43 21.79
N ARG A 267 -15.76 9.08 21.91
CA ARG A 267 -15.56 10.18 22.87
C ARG A 267 -16.53 11.33 22.64
N LYS A 268 -16.77 11.73 21.37
CA LYS A 268 -17.76 12.76 21.03
C LYS A 268 -19.18 12.34 21.45
N ILE A 269 -19.56 11.08 21.23
CA ILE A 269 -20.85 10.55 21.70
C ILE A 269 -20.94 10.72 23.22
N GLY A 270 -19.94 10.27 23.98
CA GLY A 270 -19.92 10.38 25.44
C GLY A 270 -19.94 11.81 25.98
N VAL A 271 -19.29 12.76 25.30
CA VAL A 271 -19.33 14.19 25.69
C VAL A 271 -20.69 14.81 25.39
N THR A 272 -21.31 14.47 24.26
CA THR A 272 -22.61 15.03 23.82
C THR A 272 -23.82 14.38 24.47
N GLY A 273 -23.63 13.35 25.31
CA GLY A 273 -24.70 12.66 26.04
C GLY A 273 -24.40 11.17 26.25
N VAL A 274 -25.47 10.39 26.46
CA VAL A 274 -25.58 8.92 26.52
C VAL A 274 -24.31 8.14 26.94
N LEU A 275 -24.35 7.60 28.16
CA LEU A 275 -23.38 6.67 28.71
C LEU A 275 -21.92 7.20 28.80
N PRO A 276 -21.70 8.43 29.30
CA PRO A 276 -20.38 9.06 29.36
C PRO A 276 -19.39 8.21 30.16
N MET A 277 -19.80 7.65 31.30
CA MET A 277 -18.95 6.82 32.15
C MET A 277 -18.59 5.49 31.50
N GLN A 278 -19.53 4.85 30.80
CA GLN A 278 -19.30 3.57 30.13
C GLN A 278 -18.38 3.74 28.91
N ILE A 279 -18.58 4.82 28.13
CA ILE A 279 -17.71 5.17 27.02
C ILE A 279 -16.31 5.51 27.52
N ASP A 280 -16.18 6.34 28.56
CA ASP A 280 -14.89 6.71 29.12
C ASP A 280 -14.16 5.48 29.70
N SER A 281 -14.88 4.64 30.45
CA SER A 281 -14.36 3.37 30.98
C SER A 281 -13.91 2.43 29.86
N PHE A 282 -14.69 2.31 28.78
CA PHE A 282 -14.32 1.50 27.62
C PHE A 282 -13.08 2.03 26.91
N VAL A 283 -13.06 3.32 26.55
CA VAL A 283 -11.97 3.94 25.78
C VAL A 283 -10.65 3.93 26.57
N ASN A 284 -10.71 3.99 27.90
CA ASN A 284 -9.55 3.92 28.79
C ASN A 284 -9.26 2.51 29.32
N SER A 285 -10.06 1.51 28.93
CA SER A 285 -9.84 0.13 29.33
C SER A 285 -8.51 -0.39 28.80
N ASP A 286 -7.87 -1.26 29.56
CA ASP A 286 -6.61 -1.86 29.14
C ASP A 286 -6.74 -2.60 27.80
N ASP A 287 -7.88 -3.24 27.53
CA ASP A 287 -8.10 -3.99 26.30
C ASP A 287 -8.13 -3.08 25.07
N VAL A 288 -8.83 -1.93 25.16
CA VAL A 288 -8.84 -0.93 24.07
C VAL A 288 -7.46 -0.30 23.90
N VAL A 289 -6.77 0.00 24.99
CA VAL A 289 -5.44 0.60 24.95
C VAL A 289 -4.41 -0.36 24.34
N VAL A 290 -4.45 -1.65 24.69
CA VAL A 290 -3.60 -2.68 24.09
C VAL A 290 -3.96 -2.92 22.62
N ALA A 291 -5.25 -2.91 22.27
CA ALA A 291 -5.68 -3.01 20.88
C ALA A 291 -5.20 -1.82 20.03
N ALA A 292 -5.32 -0.59 20.56
CA ALA A 292 -4.82 0.62 19.90
C ALA A 292 -3.30 0.58 19.70
N MET A 293 -2.55 0.10 20.72
CA MET A 293 -1.13 -0.18 20.58
C MET A 293 -0.87 -1.18 19.45
N ARG A 294 -1.58 -2.30 19.37
CA ARG A 294 -1.36 -3.29 18.31
C ARG A 294 -1.59 -2.70 16.91
N CYS A 295 -2.63 -1.88 16.72
CA CYS A 295 -2.81 -1.15 15.47
C CYS A 295 -1.64 -0.20 15.16
N ALA A 296 -1.12 0.49 16.18
CA ALA A 296 0.02 1.39 16.05
C ALA A 296 1.31 0.62 15.70
N VAL A 297 1.54 -0.55 16.32
CA VAL A 297 2.67 -1.44 16.02
C VAL A 297 2.60 -1.96 14.59
N ASP A 298 1.43 -2.40 14.13
CA ASP A 298 1.25 -2.86 12.75
C ASP A 298 1.56 -1.73 11.76
N ALA A 299 1.07 -0.51 12.03
CA ALA A 299 1.34 0.66 11.20
C ALA A 299 2.82 1.07 11.18
N ALA A 300 3.52 1.02 12.32
CA ALA A 300 4.96 1.29 12.40
C ALA A 300 5.79 0.22 11.69
N THR A 301 5.45 -1.06 11.91
CA THR A 301 6.13 -2.19 11.28
C THR A 301 5.98 -2.12 9.76
N ALA A 302 4.79 -1.81 9.27
CA ALA A 302 4.55 -1.64 7.84
C ALA A 302 5.33 -0.45 7.24
N ALA A 303 5.58 0.60 8.05
CA ALA A 303 6.45 1.72 7.68
C ALA A 303 7.96 1.42 7.83
N GLY A 304 8.33 0.15 8.11
CA GLY A 304 9.72 -0.27 8.29
C GLY A 304 10.35 0.21 9.61
N ILE A 305 9.57 0.69 10.57
CA ILE A 305 10.05 1.10 11.90
C ILE A 305 10.01 -0.12 12.83
N PRO A 306 11.17 -0.67 13.24
CA PRO A 306 11.20 -1.88 14.04
C PRO A 306 10.64 -1.63 15.45
N VAL A 307 9.68 -2.47 15.84
CA VAL A 307 9.09 -2.49 17.19
C VAL A 307 9.50 -3.78 17.89
N ASP A 308 10.05 -3.67 19.10
CA ASP A 308 10.31 -4.85 19.93
C ASP A 308 8.98 -5.46 20.41
N LEU A 309 8.80 -6.76 20.17
CA LEU A 309 7.58 -7.50 20.48
C LEU A 309 7.73 -8.42 21.70
N SER A 310 8.84 -8.33 22.45
CA SER A 310 9.03 -9.11 23.67
C SER A 310 7.90 -8.89 24.68
N ASP A 311 7.51 -9.98 25.34
CA ASP A 311 6.53 -10.04 26.43
C ASP A 311 7.19 -10.05 27.81
N HIS A 312 8.51 -9.84 27.89
CA HIS A 312 9.19 -9.72 29.17
C HIS A 312 8.79 -8.40 29.87
N PRO A 313 8.53 -8.40 31.20
CA PRO A 313 8.04 -7.21 31.91
C PRO A 313 8.91 -5.97 31.68
N GLU A 314 10.23 -6.07 31.82
CA GLU A 314 11.14 -4.92 31.64
C GLU A 314 11.17 -4.38 30.21
N ASP A 315 10.95 -5.24 29.21
CA ASP A 315 10.96 -4.85 27.80
C ASP A 315 9.74 -3.98 27.48
N HIS A 316 8.61 -4.20 28.16
CA HIS A 316 7.46 -3.31 28.08
C HIS A 316 7.78 -1.89 28.58
N ARG A 317 8.54 -1.76 29.67
CA ARG A 317 8.96 -0.44 30.18
C ARG A 317 9.93 0.24 29.22
N TYR A 318 10.95 -0.48 28.76
CA TYR A 318 11.92 0.05 27.79
C TYR A 318 11.25 0.48 26.48
N ARG A 319 10.31 -0.32 25.96
CA ARG A 319 9.50 0.03 24.79
C ARG A 319 8.69 1.30 25.05
N ALA A 320 8.08 1.45 26.22
CA ALA A 320 7.34 2.65 26.55
C ALA A 320 8.21 3.92 26.51
N GLU A 321 9.37 3.89 27.16
CA GLU A 321 10.30 5.04 27.16
C GLU A 321 10.80 5.39 25.75
N ARG A 322 11.19 4.38 24.96
CA ARG A 322 11.67 4.58 23.60
C ARG A 322 10.61 5.24 22.73
N TRP A 323 9.37 4.76 22.79
CA TRP A 323 8.28 5.28 21.96
C TRP A 323 7.74 6.62 22.45
N GLN A 324 7.86 6.92 23.74
CA GLN A 324 7.62 8.27 24.25
C GLN A 324 8.62 9.26 23.66
N ARG A 325 9.93 8.96 23.71
CA ARG A 325 10.97 9.82 23.10
C ARG A 325 10.77 9.95 21.59
N PHE A 326 10.35 8.89 20.90
CA PHE A 326 9.99 8.94 19.49
C PHE A 326 8.83 9.90 19.22
N ALA A 327 7.78 9.84 20.04
CA ALA A 327 6.60 10.69 19.90
C ALA A 327 6.89 12.18 20.18
N GLU A 328 7.84 12.47 21.07
CA GLU A 328 8.32 13.82 21.40
C GLU A 328 9.36 14.35 20.39
N GLY A 329 9.85 13.49 19.49
CA GLY A 329 10.83 13.84 18.47
C GLY A 329 10.27 14.62 17.27
N PRO A 330 11.10 14.90 16.25
CA PRO A 330 10.71 15.68 15.07
C PRO A 330 9.90 14.82 14.07
N VAL A 331 8.79 14.25 14.52
CA VAL A 331 7.88 13.43 13.71
C VAL A 331 6.57 14.18 13.46
N ASN A 332 5.85 13.81 12.39
CA ASN A 332 4.53 14.38 12.14
C ASN A 332 3.50 13.89 13.17
N SER A 333 2.32 14.51 13.19
CA SER A 333 1.26 14.20 14.16
C SER A 333 0.75 12.75 14.11
N THR A 334 0.83 12.09 12.95
CA THR A 334 0.45 10.68 12.81
C THR A 334 1.45 9.78 13.53
N TYR A 335 2.75 9.96 13.27
CA TYR A 335 3.81 9.20 13.93
C TYR A 335 3.92 9.53 15.42
N ALA A 336 3.66 10.77 15.84
CA ALA A 336 3.60 11.14 17.25
C ALA A 336 2.46 10.41 17.98
N ALA A 337 1.27 10.35 17.36
CA ALA A 337 0.14 9.60 17.91
C ALA A 337 0.44 8.09 17.99
N LEU A 338 1.07 7.54 16.95
CA LEU A 338 1.50 6.15 16.90
C LEU A 338 2.42 5.84 18.08
N GLY A 339 3.46 6.65 18.30
CA GLY A 339 4.37 6.47 19.43
C GLY A 339 3.69 6.62 20.79
N THR A 340 2.72 7.54 20.91
CA THR A 340 1.91 7.70 22.13
C THR A 340 1.08 6.45 22.44
N ASP A 341 0.41 5.88 21.43
CA ASP A 341 -0.40 4.67 21.60
C ASP A 341 0.49 3.45 21.93
N ILE A 342 1.66 3.34 21.31
CA ILE A 342 2.64 2.27 21.65
C ILE A 342 3.14 2.42 23.08
N ALA A 343 3.53 3.63 23.49
CA ALA A 343 4.01 3.89 24.83
C ALA A 343 2.93 3.58 25.87
N ARG A 344 1.70 4.05 25.64
CA ARG A 344 0.56 3.83 26.53
C ARG A 344 0.23 2.35 26.66
N GLY A 345 0.14 1.60 25.57
CA GLY A 345 -0.12 0.16 25.61
C GLY A 345 1.00 -0.63 26.29
N SER A 346 2.25 -0.24 26.07
CA SER A 346 3.39 -0.87 26.72
C SER A 346 3.37 -0.68 28.23
N LEU A 347 3.00 0.50 28.72
CA LEU A 347 2.80 0.74 30.16
C LEU A 347 1.65 -0.08 30.76
N ARG A 348 0.57 -0.34 30.01
CA ARG A 348 -0.51 -1.23 30.47
C ARG A 348 -0.02 -2.67 30.61
N LEU A 349 0.74 -3.16 29.63
CA LEU A 349 1.32 -4.50 29.69
C LEU A 349 2.35 -4.64 30.82
N TRP A 350 3.22 -3.64 31.00
CA TRP A 350 4.17 -3.61 32.12
C TRP A 350 3.47 -3.68 33.49
N ARG A 351 2.41 -2.90 33.69
CA ARG A 351 1.59 -2.94 34.91
C ARG A 351 0.96 -4.32 35.13
N ARG A 352 0.39 -4.92 34.08
CA ARG A 352 -0.21 -6.27 34.13
C ARG A 352 0.83 -7.34 34.48
N ALA A 353 2.08 -7.15 34.08
CA ALA A 353 3.19 -8.03 34.38
C ALA A 353 3.81 -7.83 35.78
N GLY A 354 3.20 -6.98 36.63
CA GLY A 354 3.64 -6.75 38.02
C GLY A 354 4.60 -5.58 38.20
N GLY A 355 4.85 -4.79 37.16
CA GLY A 355 5.65 -3.56 37.24
C GLY A 355 5.07 -2.52 38.20
N ARG A 356 5.93 -1.88 39.00
CA ARG A 356 5.58 -0.80 39.93
C ARG A 356 6.39 0.46 39.59
N ALA A 357 5.70 1.60 39.58
CA ALA A 357 6.24 2.92 39.26
C ALA A 357 7.19 3.44 40.35
#